data_AF-A0A7J7JC09-F1
#
_entry.id   AF-A0A7J7JC09-F1
#
_cell.length_a   1.000
_cell.length_b   1.000
_cell.length_c   1.000
_cell.angle_alpha   90.00
_cell.angle_beta   90.00
_cell.angle_gamma   90.00
#
_symmetry.space_group_name_H-M   'P 1'
#
loop_
_entity.id
_entity.type
_entity.pdbx_description
1 polymer ?
#
loop_
_entity_poly.entity_id
_entity_poly.type
_entity_poly.pdbx_seq_one_letter_code
_entity_poly.pdbx_strand_id
1 'polypeptide(L)'
;MRSNLTKGKMSSMLIRRGANKIYQQISHNKACIYKINRRCVSTTKVPWQLPVEKRENVEKDLTVDGLLKTSSTYLSRHIGPSSSDQSTMLRVVEASNMEELISSAVPVDIRMTSATSLGSGLDESQMYAHVKELADKNQVWRSYIGMGYHNCHVPPVIQRNVLENPGWITQYTPYQAELAQGRLYCLMMFQTMISDLTGLELANASLLDEGTAAAEGMGMCLRLNKKKKFLIDSRCHPQTISVVETRARGLGVEVEVVNRDVVDFSSGEISGILVQYPDTNGGVYNMTQIVENAHSHKALVVCATDLLSLTMLVPPGEFGCDIAVGSAQRMGIPLGYGGPHAGFISTHKKYARSLPGRVVGLAKDAQAIPPTD
;
A
#
# COMPACT_ATOMS: atom_id res chain seq x y z
N MET A 1 43.03 -18.46 36.58
CA MET A 1 44.06 -17.53 36.05
C MET A 1 43.57 -16.94 34.73
N ARG A 2 43.34 -15.61 34.70
CA ARG A 2 43.72 -14.62 33.65
C ARG A 2 43.76 -15.15 32.19
N SER A 3 43.18 -14.54 31.15
CA SER A 3 42.76 -13.17 30.82
C SER A 3 42.05 -13.26 29.44
N ASN A 4 41.01 -12.50 29.11
CA ASN A 4 41.17 -11.27 28.32
C ASN A 4 39.82 -10.52 28.19
N LEU A 5 39.73 -9.43 28.96
CA LEU A 5 38.74 -8.37 28.89
C LEU A 5 39.27 -7.25 27.97
N THR A 6 39.03 -7.28 26.67
CA THR A 6 39.42 -6.16 25.76
C THR A 6 38.53 -6.00 24.53
N LYS A 7 37.20 -5.93 24.70
CA LYS A 7 36.31 -5.38 23.63
C LYS A 7 35.35 -4.26 24.06
N GLY A 8 35.29 -3.92 25.36
CA GLY A 8 34.35 -2.91 25.89
C GLY A 8 34.83 -1.45 25.93
N LYS A 9 36.11 -1.14 25.62
CA LYS A 9 36.68 0.22 25.80
C LYS A 9 36.74 1.09 24.55
N MET A 10 36.65 0.53 23.33
CA MET A 10 36.67 1.35 22.10
C MET A 10 35.32 1.98 21.77
N SER A 11 34.20 1.30 22.07
CA SER A 11 32.86 1.80 21.72
C SER A 11 32.43 3.01 22.58
N SER A 12 32.84 3.06 23.86
CA SER A 12 32.52 4.20 24.74
C SER A 12 33.36 5.45 24.49
N MET A 13 34.54 5.31 23.87
CA MET A 13 35.43 6.43 23.52
C MET A 13 34.97 7.17 22.24
N LEU A 14 34.43 6.44 21.27
CA LEU A 14 33.88 6.99 20.03
C LEU A 14 32.57 7.76 20.27
N ILE A 15 31.70 7.26 21.15
CA ILE A 15 30.45 7.92 21.53
C ILE A 15 30.71 9.22 22.31
N ARG A 16 31.70 9.24 23.22
CA ARG A 16 32.09 10.46 23.97
C ARG A 16 32.74 11.53 23.09
N ARG A 17 33.47 11.16 22.02
CA ARG A 17 34.06 12.12 21.07
C ARG A 17 33.03 12.74 20.12
N GLY A 18 31.98 12.00 19.74
CA GLY A 18 30.87 12.51 18.93
C GLY A 18 29.99 13.52 19.68
N ALA A 19 29.64 13.23 20.93
CA ALA A 19 28.80 14.10 21.74
C ALA A 19 29.46 15.47 22.06
N ASN A 20 30.78 15.50 22.30
CA ASN A 20 31.51 16.75 22.56
C ASN A 20 31.62 17.67 21.33
N LYS A 21 31.69 17.11 20.12
CA LYS A 21 31.70 17.90 18.87
C LYS A 21 30.35 18.57 18.62
N ILE A 22 29.24 17.87 18.90
CA ILE A 22 27.89 18.42 18.75
C ILE A 22 27.63 19.54 19.76
N TYR A 23 28.09 19.39 21.02
CA TYR A 23 27.93 20.42 22.05
C TYR A 23 28.74 21.69 21.79
N GLN A 24 29.94 21.57 21.20
CA GLN A 24 30.75 22.72 20.77
C GLN A 24 30.14 23.47 19.57
N GLN A 25 29.44 22.78 18.68
CA GLN A 25 28.81 23.38 17.50
C GLN A 25 27.51 24.13 17.85
N ILE A 26 26.75 23.63 18.85
CA ILE A 26 25.56 24.31 19.38
C ILE A 26 25.93 25.58 20.17
N SER A 27 27.04 25.57 20.92
CA SER A 27 27.52 26.73 21.67
C SER A 27 28.09 27.85 20.77
N HIS A 28 28.73 27.52 19.65
CA HIS A 28 29.16 28.50 18.65
C HIS A 28 27.97 29.19 17.94
N ASN A 29 26.89 28.45 17.65
CA ASN A 29 25.70 29.03 17.00
C ASN A 29 24.92 29.99 17.92
N LYS A 30 24.90 29.75 19.24
CA LYS A 30 24.29 30.70 20.20
C LYS A 30 25.04 32.04 20.27
N ALA A 31 26.36 32.04 20.10
CA ALA A 31 27.18 33.26 20.10
C ALA A 31 27.01 34.11 18.82
N CYS A 32 26.79 33.47 17.66
CA CYS A 32 26.49 34.18 16.40
C CYS A 32 25.12 34.85 16.42
N ILE A 33 24.10 34.20 17.00
CA ILE A 33 22.73 34.76 17.08
C ILE A 33 22.68 36.01 18.00
N TYR A 34 23.48 36.04 19.07
CA TYR A 34 23.54 37.21 19.97
C TYR A 34 24.30 38.42 19.40
N LYS A 35 25.22 38.23 18.44
CA LYS A 35 26.00 39.34 17.83
C LYS A 35 25.27 40.07 16.70
N ILE A 36 24.29 39.43 16.05
CA ILE A 36 23.54 40.04 14.94
C ILE A 36 22.49 41.05 15.45
N ASN A 37 21.99 40.89 16.68
CA ASN A 37 20.91 41.71 17.22
C ASN A 37 21.33 43.07 17.83
N ARG A 38 22.60 43.49 17.71
CA ARG A 38 23.09 44.78 18.27
C ARG A 38 23.58 45.81 17.24
N ARG A 39 23.45 45.56 15.93
CA ARG A 39 24.02 46.45 14.90
C ARG A 39 23.02 47.22 14.01
N CYS A 40 21.72 47.15 14.27
CA CYS A 40 20.72 47.93 13.54
C CYS A 40 19.88 48.81 14.46
N VAL A 41 20.51 49.80 15.11
CA VAL A 41 19.80 51.00 15.57
C VAL A 41 20.65 52.21 15.16
N SER A 42 20.61 52.52 13.87
CA SER A 42 21.07 53.79 13.32
C SER A 42 19.82 54.62 13.05
N THR A 43 19.61 55.65 13.87
CA THR A 43 18.58 56.67 13.69
C THR A 43 18.96 57.59 12.52
N THR A 44 18.60 57.19 11.30
CA THR A 44 18.56 58.10 10.15
C THR A 44 17.11 58.29 9.75
N LYS A 45 16.56 59.49 10.02
CA LYS A 45 15.27 59.94 9.53
C LYS A 45 15.34 60.02 8.00
N VAL A 46 14.84 59.00 7.31
CA VAL A 46 14.55 59.05 5.88
C VAL A 46 13.03 59.15 5.75
N PRO A 47 12.46 60.15 5.05
CA PRO A 47 11.02 60.23 4.87
C PRO A 47 10.59 59.07 3.97
N TRP A 48 9.88 58.10 4.53
CA TRP A 48 9.22 57.04 3.78
C TRP A 48 8.01 57.63 3.05
N GLN A 49 8.19 58.08 1.82
CA GLN A 49 7.07 58.23 0.88
C GLN A 49 7.06 57.00 -0.03
N LEU A 50 6.10 56.10 0.24
CA LEU A 50 5.75 55.02 -0.67
C LEU A 50 5.24 55.61 -2.01
N PRO A 51 5.68 55.09 -3.17
CA PRO A 51 5.07 55.41 -4.46
C PRO A 51 3.57 55.12 -4.42
N VAL A 52 2.77 56.06 -4.92
CA VAL A 52 1.30 56.08 -4.82
C VAL A 52 0.65 54.81 -5.42
N GLU A 53 1.29 54.17 -6.39
CA GLU A 53 0.81 52.92 -7.02
C GLU A 53 0.78 51.69 -6.09
N LYS A 54 1.49 51.70 -4.95
CA LYS A 54 1.43 50.60 -3.97
C LYS A 54 0.29 50.74 -2.95
N ARG A 55 -0.48 51.84 -2.95
CA ARG A 55 -1.52 52.05 -1.93
C ARG A 55 -2.79 51.23 -2.16
N GLU A 56 -3.17 50.96 -3.40
CA GLU A 56 -4.44 50.27 -3.71
C GLU A 56 -4.46 48.79 -3.27
N ASN A 57 -3.29 48.15 -3.14
CA ASN A 57 -3.20 46.78 -2.62
C ASN A 57 -3.01 46.70 -1.10
N VAL A 58 -2.67 47.80 -0.42
CA VAL A 58 -2.46 47.80 1.04
C VAL A 58 -3.77 47.92 1.80
N GLU A 59 -4.79 48.59 1.25
CA GLU A 59 -6.07 48.74 1.93
C GLU A 59 -6.89 47.44 2.01
N LYS A 60 -6.73 46.51 1.05
CA LYS A 60 -7.39 45.19 1.09
C LYS A 60 -6.86 44.25 2.18
N ASP A 61 -5.63 44.48 2.65
CA ASP A 61 -4.94 43.63 3.64
C ASP A 61 -4.98 44.19 5.08
N LEU A 62 -5.66 45.33 5.32
CA LEU A 62 -5.84 45.92 6.66
C LEU A 62 -7.06 45.39 7.42
N THR A 63 -7.63 44.27 6.98
CA THR A 63 -8.57 43.51 7.80
C THR A 63 -7.80 42.75 8.89
N VAL A 64 -8.39 42.56 10.07
CA VAL A 64 -7.77 41.75 11.13
C VAL A 64 -7.39 40.37 10.59
N ASP A 65 -8.23 39.78 9.73
CA ASP A 65 -7.96 38.51 9.07
C ASP A 65 -6.81 38.55 8.06
N GLY A 66 -6.64 39.67 7.32
CA GLY A 66 -5.49 39.88 6.43
C GLY A 66 -4.18 40.03 7.20
N LEU A 67 -4.21 40.71 8.34
CA LEU A 67 -3.06 40.91 9.23
C LEU A 67 -2.68 39.64 10.01
N LEU A 68 -3.66 38.77 10.31
CA LEU A 68 -3.45 37.50 11.00
C LEU A 68 -3.23 36.32 10.04
N LYS A 69 -3.27 36.56 8.72
CA LYS A 69 -3.11 35.51 7.71
C LYS A 69 -1.74 34.88 7.83
N THR A 70 -1.72 33.59 8.19
CA THR A 70 -0.49 32.81 8.35
C THR A 70 0.26 32.73 7.01
N SER A 71 1.56 33.01 7.04
CA SER A 71 2.41 33.03 5.84
C SER A 71 2.71 31.64 5.25
N SER A 72 2.39 30.57 5.97
CA SER A 72 2.68 29.19 5.58
C SER A 72 1.42 28.52 5.01
N THR A 73 1.40 28.25 3.72
CA THR A 73 0.34 27.49 3.04
C THR A 73 0.85 26.09 2.68
N TYR A 74 0.00 25.05 2.81
CA TYR A 74 0.35 23.69 2.37
C TYR A 74 0.76 23.65 0.88
N LEU A 75 0.15 24.50 0.04
CA LEU A 75 0.49 24.63 -1.38
C LEU A 75 1.98 24.89 -1.61
N SER A 76 2.60 25.74 -0.78
CA SER A 76 4.04 26.03 -0.87
C SER A 76 4.95 24.87 -0.45
N ARG A 77 4.42 23.87 0.28
CA ARG A 77 5.11 22.63 0.62
C ARG A 77 4.91 21.53 -0.42
N HIS A 78 3.76 21.53 -1.06
CA HIS A 78 3.37 20.54 -2.06
C HIS A 78 3.93 20.84 -3.46
N ILE A 79 3.84 22.11 -3.90
CA ILE A 79 4.31 22.55 -5.21
C ILE A 79 5.82 22.83 -5.11
N GLY A 80 6.62 22.04 -5.81
CA GLY A 80 8.08 22.20 -5.82
C GLY A 80 8.56 23.53 -6.42
N PRO A 81 8.18 23.88 -7.67
CA PRO A 81 8.62 25.12 -8.30
C PRO A 81 8.08 26.38 -7.61
N SER A 82 8.99 27.24 -7.15
CA SER A 82 8.66 28.56 -6.62
C SER A 82 8.18 29.52 -7.74
N SER A 83 7.64 30.68 -7.38
CA SER A 83 7.23 31.69 -8.38
C SER A 83 8.38 32.15 -9.30
N SER A 84 9.61 32.20 -8.79
CA SER A 84 10.80 32.49 -9.59
C SER A 84 11.19 31.33 -10.52
N ASP A 85 11.02 30.08 -10.07
CA ASP A 85 11.26 28.90 -10.91
C ASP A 85 10.22 28.82 -12.02
N GLN A 86 8.94 29.02 -11.69
CA GLN A 86 7.84 29.05 -12.66
C GLN A 86 8.08 30.13 -13.73
N SER A 87 8.49 31.33 -13.33
CA SER A 87 8.83 32.41 -14.26
C SER A 87 10.01 32.04 -15.18
N THR A 88 10.98 31.27 -14.66
CA THR A 88 12.12 30.77 -15.44
C THR A 88 11.70 29.68 -16.42
N MET A 89 10.86 28.73 -15.99
CA MET A 89 10.31 27.67 -16.81
C MET A 89 9.42 28.23 -17.94
N LEU A 90 8.57 29.21 -17.63
CA LEU A 90 7.68 29.87 -18.60
C LEU A 90 8.46 30.51 -19.75
N ARG A 91 9.59 31.17 -19.45
CA ARG A 91 10.49 31.71 -20.49
C ARG A 91 11.08 30.62 -21.40
N VAL A 92 11.37 29.44 -20.87
CA VAL A 92 11.92 28.32 -21.66
C VAL A 92 10.88 27.74 -22.62
N VAL A 93 9.63 27.66 -22.20
CA VAL A 93 8.52 27.17 -23.04
C VAL A 93 7.83 28.29 -23.83
N GLU A 94 8.43 29.50 -23.84
CA GLU A 94 7.96 30.67 -24.59
C GLU A 94 6.51 31.11 -24.26
N ALA A 95 6.04 30.83 -23.05
CA ALA A 95 4.75 31.31 -22.55
C ALA A 95 4.93 32.55 -21.67
N SER A 96 4.09 33.58 -21.85
CA SER A 96 4.17 34.81 -21.06
C SER A 96 3.72 34.63 -19.61
N ASN A 97 2.80 33.68 -19.37
CA ASN A 97 2.27 33.37 -18.05
C ASN A 97 1.62 31.97 -18.03
N MET A 98 1.20 31.52 -16.85
CA MET A 98 0.58 30.20 -16.67
C MET A 98 -0.76 30.07 -17.42
N GLU A 99 -1.54 31.14 -17.55
CA GLU A 99 -2.84 31.12 -18.22
C GLU A 99 -2.69 30.87 -19.73
N GLU A 100 -1.68 31.48 -20.36
CA GLU A 100 -1.34 31.22 -21.77
C GLU A 100 -0.85 29.78 -21.97
N LEU A 101 0.02 29.29 -21.08
CA LEU A 101 0.49 27.90 -21.12
C LEU A 101 -0.68 26.91 -21.02
N ILE A 102 -1.62 27.14 -20.09
CA ILE A 102 -2.81 26.29 -19.95
C ILE A 102 -3.73 26.40 -21.17
N SER A 103 -3.96 27.62 -21.68
CA SER A 103 -4.87 27.86 -22.81
C SER A 103 -4.38 27.23 -24.12
N SER A 104 -3.05 27.15 -24.30
CA SER A 104 -2.43 26.46 -25.44
C SER A 104 -2.43 24.94 -25.30
N ALA A 105 -2.42 24.41 -24.07
CA ALA A 105 -2.38 22.97 -23.80
C ALA A 105 -3.77 22.32 -23.70
N VAL A 106 -4.75 23.01 -23.14
CA VAL A 106 -6.10 22.47 -22.87
C VAL A 106 -7.12 23.05 -23.87
N PRO A 107 -7.75 22.24 -24.73
CA PRO A 107 -8.75 22.72 -25.69
C PRO A 107 -9.92 23.42 -24.99
N VAL A 108 -10.36 24.54 -25.55
CA VAL A 108 -11.41 25.40 -24.97
C VAL A 108 -12.74 24.66 -24.78
N ASP A 109 -13.09 23.75 -25.70
CA ASP A 109 -14.38 23.05 -25.71
C ASP A 109 -14.56 22.07 -24.55
N ILE A 110 -13.46 21.65 -23.90
CA ILE A 110 -13.47 20.76 -22.73
C ILE A 110 -12.99 21.44 -21.45
N ARG A 111 -12.63 22.74 -21.52
CA ARG A 111 -12.09 23.47 -20.38
C ARG A 111 -13.22 23.84 -19.42
N MET A 112 -12.99 23.60 -18.12
CA MET A 112 -13.92 24.06 -17.09
C MET A 112 -13.98 25.60 -17.07
N THR A 113 -15.18 26.15 -17.19
CA THR A 113 -15.43 27.61 -17.22
C THR A 113 -15.65 28.23 -15.84
N SER A 114 -15.75 27.41 -14.79
CA SER A 114 -15.89 27.84 -13.41
C SER A 114 -15.13 26.92 -12.46
N ALA A 115 -14.63 27.48 -11.37
CA ALA A 115 -13.99 26.72 -10.32
C ALA A 115 -15.00 25.81 -9.60
N THR A 116 -14.54 24.64 -9.14
CA THR A 116 -15.34 23.78 -8.29
C THR A 116 -15.59 24.43 -6.93
N SER A 117 -16.83 24.37 -6.44
CA SER A 117 -17.20 24.93 -5.14
C SER A 117 -16.74 24.01 -3.99
N LEU A 118 -15.44 24.01 -3.71
CA LEU A 118 -14.81 23.17 -2.67
C LEU A 118 -14.57 23.92 -1.35
N GLY A 119 -14.91 25.21 -1.27
CA GLY A 119 -14.64 26.06 -0.12
C GLY A 119 -13.17 26.51 -0.03
N SER A 120 -12.82 27.20 1.06
CA SER A 120 -11.43 27.60 1.33
C SER A 120 -10.62 26.41 1.85
N GLY A 121 -9.39 26.24 1.36
CA GLY A 121 -8.48 25.21 1.85
C GLY A 121 -8.09 25.40 3.32
N LEU A 122 -7.90 24.30 4.04
CA LEU A 122 -7.36 24.26 5.39
C LEU A 122 -5.82 24.21 5.34
N ASP A 123 -5.15 24.78 6.34
CA ASP A 123 -3.73 24.50 6.58
C ASP A 123 -3.54 23.10 7.21
N GLU A 124 -2.28 22.67 7.37
CA GLU A 124 -1.96 21.33 7.90
C GLU A 124 -2.49 21.10 9.32
N SER A 125 -2.44 22.12 10.19
CA SER A 125 -2.89 22.00 11.58
C SER A 125 -4.41 21.97 11.68
N GLN A 126 -5.08 22.82 10.90
CA GLN A 126 -6.53 22.83 10.74
C GLN A 126 -7.04 21.51 10.17
N MET A 127 -6.38 20.99 9.13
CA MET A 127 -6.73 19.70 8.52
C MET A 127 -6.56 18.55 9.51
N TYR A 128 -5.48 18.53 10.29
CA TYR A 128 -5.29 17.53 11.34
C TYR A 128 -6.41 17.57 12.39
N ALA A 129 -6.72 18.77 12.91
CA ALA A 129 -7.80 18.94 13.90
C ALA A 129 -9.16 18.50 13.34
N HIS A 130 -9.46 18.85 12.09
CA HIS A 130 -10.69 18.46 11.41
C HIS A 130 -10.81 16.94 11.23
N VAL A 131 -9.77 16.28 10.73
CA VAL A 131 -9.76 14.82 10.57
C VAL A 131 -9.86 14.12 11.92
N LYS A 132 -9.24 14.67 12.96
CA LYS A 132 -9.34 14.14 14.33
C LYS A 132 -10.77 14.19 14.86
N GLU A 133 -11.47 15.31 14.67
CA GLU A 133 -12.89 15.44 15.03
C GLU A 133 -13.77 14.41 14.30
N LEU A 134 -13.51 14.17 13.02
CA LEU A 134 -14.23 13.13 12.26
C LEU A 134 -13.90 11.72 12.77
N ALA A 135 -12.62 11.44 13.05
CA ALA A 135 -12.18 10.16 13.54
C ALA A 135 -12.77 9.83 14.93
N ASP A 136 -12.96 10.84 15.78
CA ASP A 136 -13.54 10.68 17.12
C ASP A 136 -15.05 10.34 17.10
N LYS A 137 -15.70 10.43 15.94
CA LYS A 137 -17.08 9.93 15.73
C LYS A 137 -17.13 8.41 15.55
N ASN A 138 -16.01 7.77 15.20
CA ASN A 138 -15.94 6.32 15.07
C ASN A 138 -15.88 5.64 16.44
N GLN A 139 -16.48 4.46 16.54
CA GLN A 139 -16.42 3.64 17.76
C GLN A 139 -15.53 2.42 17.52
N VAL A 140 -14.46 2.30 18.32
CA VAL A 140 -13.53 1.18 18.21
C VAL A 140 -13.99 0.04 19.11
N TRP A 141 -14.77 -0.89 18.55
CA TRP A 141 -15.26 -2.08 19.25
C TRP A 141 -14.26 -3.24 19.15
N ARG A 142 -14.41 -4.22 20.05
CA ARG A 142 -13.81 -5.55 19.86
C ARG A 142 -14.69 -6.33 18.90
N SER A 143 -14.33 -6.33 17.63
CA SER A 143 -15.09 -7.03 16.58
C SER A 143 -14.64 -8.49 16.47
N TYR A 144 -15.55 -9.41 16.78
CA TYR A 144 -15.39 -10.86 16.57
C TYR A 144 -16.27 -11.37 15.41
N ILE A 145 -16.54 -10.49 14.44
CA ILE A 145 -17.36 -10.80 13.26
C ILE A 145 -16.68 -11.86 12.38
N GLY A 146 -15.35 -11.84 12.28
CA GLY A 146 -14.60 -12.73 11.41
C GLY A 146 -14.80 -12.36 9.94
N MET A 147 -15.37 -13.28 9.15
CA MET A 147 -15.69 -13.06 7.73
C MET A 147 -14.50 -12.55 6.90
N GLY A 148 -13.30 -13.08 7.16
CA GLY A 148 -12.06 -12.71 6.45
C GLY A 148 -11.26 -11.58 7.09
N TYR A 149 -11.79 -10.91 8.13
CA TYR A 149 -11.11 -9.81 8.82
C TYR A 149 -10.97 -10.10 10.31
N HIS A 150 -9.71 -10.15 10.78
CA HIS A 150 -9.39 -10.52 12.15
C HIS A 150 -8.43 -9.51 12.74
N ASN A 151 -8.79 -8.92 13.87
CA ASN A 151 -7.90 -7.97 14.54
C ASN A 151 -6.57 -8.66 14.89
N CYS A 152 -5.46 -7.93 14.78
CA CYS A 152 -4.12 -8.44 15.05
C CYS A 152 -3.26 -7.38 15.71
N HIS A 153 -2.19 -7.82 16.39
CA HIS A 153 -1.17 -6.92 16.90
C HIS A 153 -0.20 -6.55 15.78
N VAL A 154 -0.25 -5.30 15.34
CA VAL A 154 0.76 -4.73 14.43
C VAL A 154 2.04 -4.50 15.23
N PRO A 155 3.17 -5.16 14.92
CA PRO A 155 4.40 -4.96 15.67
C PRO A 155 4.83 -3.49 15.59
N PRO A 156 5.05 -2.78 16.72
CA PRO A 156 5.37 -1.35 16.70
C PRO A 156 6.63 -1.01 15.89
N VAL A 157 7.59 -1.93 15.83
CA VAL A 157 8.80 -1.79 15.01
C VAL A 157 8.49 -1.78 13.50
N ILE A 158 7.51 -2.55 13.05
CA ILE A 158 7.07 -2.57 11.65
C ILE A 158 6.24 -1.33 11.33
N GLN A 159 5.30 -0.97 12.22
CA GLN A 159 4.50 0.24 12.06
C GLN A 159 5.39 1.48 11.88
N ARG A 160 6.31 1.70 12.81
CA ARG A 160 7.15 2.91 12.81
C ARG A 160 8.18 2.93 11.67
N ASN A 161 8.83 1.79 11.38
CA ASN A 161 9.97 1.77 10.47
C ASN A 161 9.63 1.37 9.02
N VAL A 162 8.41 0.90 8.78
CA VAL A 162 7.91 0.54 7.43
C VAL A 162 6.68 1.38 7.07
N LEU A 163 5.55 1.22 7.79
CA LEU A 163 4.28 1.87 7.42
C LEU A 163 4.32 3.40 7.54
N GLU A 164 5.00 3.92 8.56
CA GLU A 164 5.14 5.36 8.81
C GLU A 164 6.45 5.94 8.25
N ASN A 165 7.19 5.16 7.46
CA ASN A 165 8.49 5.56 6.92
C ASN A 165 8.41 5.85 5.41
N PRO A 166 8.59 7.11 4.97
CA PRO A 166 8.55 7.47 3.55
C PRO A 166 9.62 6.74 2.72
N GLY A 167 10.71 6.28 3.35
CA GLY A 167 11.71 5.42 2.72
C GLY A 167 11.19 4.07 2.23
N TRP A 168 10.00 3.63 2.66
CA TRP A 168 9.32 2.42 2.18
C TRP A 168 8.06 2.71 1.35
N ILE A 169 7.31 3.77 1.69
CA ILE A 169 5.97 4.01 1.14
C ILE A 169 5.91 5.00 -0.03
N THR A 170 7.03 5.63 -0.40
CA THR A 170 7.05 6.63 -1.49
C THR A 170 7.45 6.05 -2.84
N GLN A 171 8.14 4.91 -2.87
CA GLN A 171 8.54 4.31 -4.15
C GLN A 171 7.37 3.60 -4.80
N TYR A 172 7.45 3.47 -6.12
CA TYR A 172 6.47 2.74 -6.89
C TYR A 172 7.00 1.35 -7.31
N THR A 173 6.30 0.76 -8.26
CA THR A 173 6.64 -0.55 -8.85
C THR A 173 8.15 -0.67 -9.13
N PRO A 174 8.79 -1.78 -8.76
CA PRO A 174 10.22 -2.02 -8.98
C PRO A 174 10.56 -2.33 -10.45
N TYR A 175 10.31 -1.40 -11.37
CA TYR A 175 10.69 -1.55 -12.78
C TYR A 175 12.21 -1.51 -12.98
N GLN A 176 12.91 -0.76 -12.13
CA GLN A 176 14.38 -0.71 -12.08
C GLN A 176 14.82 -1.58 -10.89
N ALA A 177 15.11 -2.85 -11.17
CA ALA A 177 15.32 -3.88 -10.14
C ALA A 177 16.57 -3.59 -9.29
N GLU A 178 17.61 -3.03 -9.90
CA GLU A 178 18.89 -2.67 -9.30
C GLU A 178 18.73 -1.64 -8.17
N LEU A 179 17.73 -0.76 -8.27
CA LEU A 179 17.41 0.27 -7.28
C LEU A 179 16.26 -0.15 -6.34
N ALA A 180 15.90 -1.43 -6.36
CA ALA A 180 14.71 -1.95 -5.69
C ALA A 180 14.92 -3.25 -4.92
N GLN A 181 16.16 -3.72 -4.79
CA GLN A 181 16.47 -5.02 -4.18
C GLN A 181 15.87 -5.20 -2.78
N GLY A 182 15.86 -4.16 -1.93
CA GLY A 182 15.27 -4.25 -0.58
C GLY A 182 13.79 -4.68 -0.59
N ARG A 183 12.94 -4.01 -1.38
CA ARG A 183 11.51 -4.39 -1.47
C ARG A 183 11.26 -5.65 -2.30
N LEU A 184 12.08 -5.91 -3.31
CA LEU A 184 12.02 -7.16 -4.07
C LEU A 184 12.32 -8.37 -3.16
N TYR A 185 13.29 -8.25 -2.27
CA TYR A 185 13.58 -9.26 -1.27
C TYR A 185 12.40 -9.47 -0.30
N CYS A 186 11.80 -8.41 0.24
CA CYS A 186 10.60 -8.54 1.08
C CYS A 186 9.42 -9.20 0.34
N LEU A 187 9.21 -8.88 -0.94
CA LEU A 187 8.17 -9.52 -1.76
C LEU A 187 8.50 -10.99 -2.05
N MET A 188 9.77 -11.34 -2.19
CA MET A 188 10.20 -12.74 -2.28
C MET A 188 9.93 -13.48 -0.98
N MET A 189 10.21 -12.87 0.18
CA MET A 189 9.88 -13.44 1.50
C MET A 189 8.37 -13.61 1.68
N PHE A 190 7.56 -12.66 1.18
CA PHE A 190 6.11 -12.81 1.12
C PHE A 190 5.72 -14.03 0.29
N GLN A 191 6.25 -14.17 -0.93
CA GLN A 191 5.99 -15.34 -1.79
C GLN A 191 6.39 -16.65 -1.11
N THR A 192 7.57 -16.70 -0.48
CA THR A 192 8.04 -17.88 0.26
C THR A 192 7.10 -18.21 1.41
N MET A 193 6.72 -17.24 2.24
CA MET A 193 5.78 -17.44 3.34
C MET A 193 4.43 -18.00 2.84
N ILE A 194 3.89 -17.46 1.75
CA ILE A 194 2.64 -17.96 1.16
C ILE A 194 2.84 -19.39 0.65
N SER A 195 3.90 -19.67 -0.11
CA SER A 195 4.19 -21.01 -0.63
C SER A 195 4.34 -22.04 0.49
N ASP A 196 5.11 -21.72 1.53
CA ASP A 196 5.34 -22.60 2.67
C ASP A 196 4.04 -22.91 3.42
N LEU A 197 3.25 -21.87 3.76
CA LEU A 197 2.00 -22.05 4.51
C LEU A 197 0.91 -22.74 3.67
N THR A 198 0.87 -22.51 2.36
CA THR A 198 -0.14 -23.13 1.48
C THR A 198 0.26 -24.54 1.02
N GLY A 199 1.51 -24.95 1.21
CA GLY A 199 2.05 -26.20 0.68
C GLY A 199 2.13 -26.25 -0.85
N LEU A 200 2.07 -25.08 -1.52
CA LEU A 200 2.05 -24.93 -2.97
C LEU A 200 3.34 -24.27 -3.48
N GLU A 201 3.75 -24.64 -4.70
CA GLU A 201 5.12 -24.40 -5.18
C GLU A 201 5.43 -22.96 -5.61
N LEU A 202 4.41 -22.14 -5.91
CA LEU A 202 4.57 -20.80 -6.45
C LEU A 202 3.47 -19.86 -5.97
N ALA A 203 3.86 -18.75 -5.34
CA ALA A 203 2.98 -17.64 -5.00
C ALA A 203 3.35 -16.36 -5.77
N ASN A 204 2.37 -15.47 -5.93
CA ASN A 204 2.61 -14.15 -6.51
C ASN A 204 3.00 -13.09 -5.47
N ALA A 205 3.35 -11.89 -5.92
CA ALA A 205 3.73 -10.75 -5.10
C ALA A 205 2.51 -9.91 -4.66
N SER A 206 1.38 -10.56 -4.36
CA SER A 206 0.06 -10.04 -3.96
C SER A 206 -0.97 -9.74 -5.07
N LEU A 207 -2.22 -9.70 -4.63
CA LEU A 207 -3.44 -9.22 -5.30
C LEU A 207 -4.16 -8.20 -4.39
N LEU A 208 -5.32 -7.70 -4.84
CA LEU A 208 -6.03 -6.60 -4.17
C LEU A 208 -6.68 -6.99 -2.85
N ASP A 209 -7.41 -8.10 -2.82
CA ASP A 209 -8.09 -8.65 -1.64
C ASP A 209 -8.43 -10.15 -1.87
N GLU A 210 -9.03 -10.81 -0.88
CA GLU A 210 -9.41 -12.22 -0.98
C GLU A 210 -10.47 -12.49 -2.07
N GLY A 211 -11.51 -11.66 -2.17
CA GLY A 211 -12.61 -11.88 -3.11
C GLY A 211 -12.15 -11.79 -4.56
N THR A 212 -11.33 -10.78 -4.87
CA THR A 212 -10.71 -10.60 -6.18
C THR A 212 -9.65 -11.68 -6.45
N ALA A 213 -8.91 -12.14 -5.46
CA ALA A 213 -8.01 -13.28 -5.60
C ALA A 213 -8.76 -14.58 -5.94
N ALA A 214 -9.90 -14.82 -5.29
CA ALA A 214 -10.76 -15.96 -5.62
C ALA A 214 -11.33 -15.87 -7.04
N ALA A 215 -11.72 -14.67 -7.48
CA ALA A 215 -12.18 -14.46 -8.86
C ALA A 215 -11.05 -14.67 -9.89
N GLU A 216 -9.81 -14.30 -9.55
CA GLU A 216 -8.65 -14.65 -10.37
C GLU A 216 -8.35 -16.15 -10.38
N GLY A 217 -8.58 -16.85 -9.26
CA GLY A 217 -8.54 -18.31 -9.17
C GLY A 217 -9.54 -18.97 -10.13
N MET A 218 -10.78 -18.49 -10.16
CA MET A 218 -11.77 -18.88 -11.19
C MET A 218 -11.23 -18.59 -12.59
N GLY A 219 -10.70 -17.39 -12.83
CA GLY A 219 -10.08 -17.01 -14.11
C GLY A 219 -8.96 -17.96 -14.54
N MET A 220 -8.12 -18.42 -13.61
CA MET A 220 -7.09 -19.42 -13.85
C MET A 220 -7.69 -20.76 -14.27
N CYS A 221 -8.71 -21.25 -13.55
CA CYS A 221 -9.37 -22.51 -13.91
C CYS A 221 -9.88 -22.50 -15.35
N LEU A 222 -10.59 -21.43 -15.73
CA LEU A 222 -11.15 -21.24 -17.06
C LEU A 222 -10.05 -21.19 -18.14
N ARG A 223 -8.91 -20.54 -17.86
CA ARG A 223 -7.78 -20.49 -18.80
C ARG A 223 -7.13 -21.85 -19.00
N LEU A 224 -7.04 -22.66 -17.95
CA LEU A 224 -6.33 -23.94 -17.93
C LEU A 224 -7.11 -25.08 -18.60
N ASN A 225 -8.43 -25.16 -18.39
CA ASN A 225 -9.24 -26.25 -18.95
C ASN A 225 -10.32 -25.82 -19.96
N LYS A 226 -10.52 -24.52 -20.19
CA LYS A 226 -11.44 -23.94 -21.20
C LYS A 226 -12.93 -24.26 -21.01
N LYS A 227 -13.30 -24.84 -19.87
CA LYS A 227 -14.70 -25.08 -19.49
C LYS A 227 -15.38 -23.77 -19.06
N LYS A 228 -16.72 -23.72 -19.05
CA LYS A 228 -17.50 -22.47 -18.87
C LYS A 228 -18.32 -22.38 -17.60
N LYS A 229 -18.41 -23.45 -16.80
CA LYS A 229 -19.12 -23.47 -15.53
C LYS A 229 -18.14 -23.46 -14.35
N PHE A 230 -18.41 -22.68 -13.30
CA PHE A 230 -17.61 -22.64 -12.08
C PHE A 230 -18.52 -22.70 -10.86
N LEU A 231 -18.15 -23.51 -9.87
CA LEU A 231 -18.95 -23.70 -8.67
C LEU A 231 -18.37 -22.90 -7.51
N ILE A 232 -19.22 -22.42 -6.61
CA ILE A 232 -18.80 -21.77 -5.37
C ILE A 232 -19.46 -22.48 -4.20
N ASP A 233 -18.68 -22.92 -3.22
CA ASP A 233 -19.25 -23.44 -1.98
C ASP A 233 -19.98 -22.31 -1.23
N SER A 234 -21.24 -22.56 -0.89
CA SER A 234 -22.11 -21.70 -0.08
C SER A 234 -21.49 -21.29 1.27
N ARG A 235 -20.47 -22.02 1.75
CA ARG A 235 -19.75 -21.73 3.00
C ARG A 235 -18.53 -20.82 2.83
N CYS A 236 -18.29 -20.27 1.63
CA CYS A 236 -17.33 -19.18 1.44
C CYS A 236 -17.83 -17.88 2.10
N HIS A 237 -16.93 -16.92 2.31
CA HIS A 237 -17.36 -15.60 2.78
C HIS A 237 -18.34 -14.95 1.78
N PRO A 238 -19.44 -14.33 2.24
CA PRO A 238 -20.49 -13.83 1.35
C PRO A 238 -19.99 -12.75 0.39
N GLN A 239 -19.06 -11.90 0.81
CA GLN A 239 -18.43 -10.93 -0.08
C GLN A 239 -17.55 -11.59 -1.14
N THR A 240 -16.88 -12.71 -0.82
CA THR A 240 -16.10 -13.49 -1.78
C THR A 240 -17.02 -14.07 -2.86
N ILE A 241 -18.15 -14.67 -2.46
CA ILE A 241 -19.18 -15.17 -3.39
C ILE A 241 -19.63 -14.04 -4.32
N SER A 242 -20.04 -12.89 -3.75
CA SER A 242 -20.55 -11.75 -4.51
C SER A 242 -19.54 -11.19 -5.53
N VAL A 243 -18.26 -11.12 -5.16
CA VAL A 243 -17.20 -10.65 -6.07
C VAL A 243 -16.97 -11.63 -7.22
N VAL A 244 -16.92 -12.94 -6.93
CA VAL A 244 -16.74 -13.98 -7.96
C VAL A 244 -17.92 -14.00 -8.93
N GLU A 245 -19.15 -13.96 -8.43
CA GLU A 245 -20.36 -13.86 -9.27
C GLU A 245 -20.34 -12.61 -10.17
N THR A 246 -19.95 -11.47 -9.61
CA THR A 246 -19.86 -10.21 -10.36
C THR A 246 -18.83 -10.29 -11.48
N ARG A 247 -17.67 -10.90 -11.21
CA ARG A 247 -16.63 -11.12 -12.22
C ARG A 247 -17.06 -12.13 -13.28
N ALA A 248 -17.72 -13.21 -12.88
CA ALA A 248 -18.24 -14.22 -13.78
C ALA A 248 -19.26 -13.65 -14.77
N ARG A 249 -20.16 -12.78 -14.30
CA ARG A 249 -21.12 -12.06 -15.16
C ARG A 249 -20.43 -11.27 -16.26
N GLY A 250 -19.36 -10.55 -15.92
CA GLY A 250 -18.58 -9.77 -16.90
C GLY A 250 -17.82 -10.63 -17.92
N LEU A 251 -17.52 -11.89 -17.58
CA LEU A 251 -16.81 -12.84 -18.43
C LEU A 251 -17.73 -13.81 -19.18
N GLY A 252 -19.04 -13.78 -18.91
CA GLY A 252 -20.00 -14.74 -19.48
C GLY A 252 -19.78 -16.18 -18.98
N VAL A 253 -19.34 -16.33 -17.73
CA VAL A 253 -19.11 -17.63 -17.07
C VAL A 253 -20.34 -18.01 -16.27
N GLU A 254 -20.79 -19.25 -16.40
CA GLU A 254 -21.88 -19.77 -15.56
C GLU A 254 -21.33 -20.05 -14.17
N VAL A 255 -21.93 -19.42 -13.15
CA VAL A 255 -21.58 -19.64 -11.75
C VAL A 255 -22.78 -20.16 -10.99
N GLU A 256 -22.54 -21.15 -10.14
CA GLU A 256 -23.56 -21.72 -9.27
C GLU A 256 -23.02 -21.84 -7.84
N VAL A 257 -23.79 -21.32 -6.88
CA VAL A 257 -23.49 -21.48 -5.45
C VAL A 257 -24.11 -22.78 -4.97
N VAL A 258 -23.29 -23.69 -4.43
CA VAL A 258 -23.65 -25.08 -4.13
C VAL A 258 -23.26 -25.46 -2.72
N ASN A 259 -23.88 -26.50 -2.16
CA ASN A 259 -23.31 -27.20 -1.01
C ASN A 259 -22.24 -28.19 -1.52
N ARG A 260 -20.97 -27.95 -1.17
CA ARG A 260 -19.84 -28.78 -1.60
C ARG A 260 -19.98 -30.29 -1.30
N ASP A 261 -20.79 -30.67 -0.30
CA ASP A 261 -20.93 -32.08 0.14
C ASP A 261 -21.75 -32.94 -0.83
N VAL A 262 -22.50 -32.33 -1.75
CA VAL A 262 -23.41 -33.02 -2.70
C VAL A 262 -23.15 -32.64 -4.16
N VAL A 263 -21.98 -32.09 -4.46
CA VAL A 263 -21.64 -31.63 -5.82
C VAL A 263 -21.38 -32.83 -6.74
N ASP A 264 -22.00 -32.78 -7.92
CA ASP A 264 -21.73 -33.70 -9.01
C ASP A 264 -20.87 -33.04 -10.10
N PHE A 265 -19.71 -33.63 -10.38
CA PHE A 265 -18.79 -33.20 -11.44
C PHE A 265 -18.94 -34.00 -12.74
N SER A 266 -19.87 -34.97 -12.79
CA SER A 266 -20.03 -35.94 -13.88
C SER A 266 -20.35 -35.32 -15.24
N SER A 267 -20.93 -34.12 -15.27
CA SER A 267 -21.23 -33.39 -16.51
C SER A 267 -19.98 -33.11 -17.35
N GLY A 268 -18.81 -33.04 -16.72
CA GLY A 268 -17.56 -32.69 -17.39
C GLY A 268 -17.45 -31.22 -17.80
N GLU A 269 -18.47 -30.40 -17.57
CA GLU A 269 -18.53 -28.98 -17.98
C GLU A 269 -18.02 -28.01 -16.89
N ILE A 270 -17.78 -28.51 -15.68
CA ILE A 270 -17.30 -27.72 -14.54
C ILE A 270 -15.79 -27.50 -14.66
N SER A 271 -15.40 -26.22 -14.74
CA SER A 271 -14.01 -25.75 -14.76
C SER A 271 -13.33 -25.87 -13.42
N GLY A 272 -14.05 -25.58 -12.35
CA GLY A 272 -13.53 -25.70 -11.01
C GLY A 272 -14.55 -25.36 -9.95
N ILE A 273 -14.13 -25.49 -8.70
CA ILE A 273 -14.90 -25.12 -7.52
C ILE A 273 -14.05 -24.25 -6.59
N LEU A 274 -14.66 -23.20 -6.05
CA LEU A 274 -14.13 -22.44 -4.93
C LEU A 274 -14.65 -23.02 -3.61
N VAL A 275 -13.75 -23.36 -2.70
CA VAL A 275 -14.05 -23.78 -1.32
C VAL A 275 -13.34 -22.87 -0.32
N GLN A 276 -13.82 -22.84 0.92
CA GLN A 276 -13.22 -22.06 2.01
C GLN A 276 -12.71 -22.97 3.14
N TYR A 277 -11.50 -22.69 3.64
CA TYR A 277 -10.81 -23.49 4.64
C TYR A 277 -9.98 -22.64 5.65
N PRO A 278 -10.39 -22.54 6.93
CA PRO A 278 -11.69 -22.92 7.49
C PRO A 278 -12.83 -22.18 6.80
N ASP A 279 -14.05 -22.71 6.89
CA ASP A 279 -15.19 -22.07 6.25
C ASP A 279 -15.65 -20.78 6.97
N THR A 280 -16.61 -20.05 6.39
CA THR A 280 -17.06 -18.77 6.94
C THR A 280 -17.69 -18.86 8.34
N ASN A 281 -18.11 -20.05 8.76
CA ASN A 281 -18.70 -20.31 10.08
C ASN A 281 -17.66 -20.90 11.06
N GLY A 282 -16.40 -21.03 10.63
CA GLY A 282 -15.29 -21.55 11.42
C GLY A 282 -15.13 -23.08 11.36
N GLY A 283 -15.87 -23.77 10.48
CA GLY A 283 -15.79 -25.21 10.34
C GLY A 283 -14.53 -25.66 9.60
N VAL A 284 -13.86 -26.70 10.13
CA VAL A 284 -12.69 -27.34 9.52
C VAL A 284 -13.08 -28.73 9.06
N TYR A 285 -12.90 -29.02 7.77
CA TYR A 285 -13.33 -30.27 7.15
C TYR A 285 -12.22 -30.87 6.32
N ASN A 286 -12.25 -32.19 6.13
CA ASN A 286 -11.36 -32.86 5.20
C ASN A 286 -11.80 -32.58 3.76
N MET A 287 -10.92 -31.96 2.96
CA MET A 287 -11.18 -31.58 1.57
C MET A 287 -10.67 -32.59 0.54
N THR A 288 -9.99 -33.66 0.94
CA THR A 288 -9.38 -34.63 0.01
C THR A 288 -10.43 -35.22 -0.95
N GLN A 289 -11.59 -35.63 -0.44
CA GLN A 289 -12.60 -36.31 -1.25
C GLN A 289 -13.17 -35.43 -2.37
N ILE A 290 -13.39 -34.14 -2.10
CA ILE A 290 -13.90 -33.21 -3.12
C ILE A 290 -12.84 -32.88 -4.15
N VAL A 291 -11.57 -32.79 -3.75
CA VAL A 291 -10.44 -32.60 -4.66
C VAL A 291 -10.32 -33.79 -5.60
N GLU A 292 -10.32 -35.02 -5.07
CA GLU A 292 -10.25 -36.24 -5.88
C GLU A 292 -11.40 -36.33 -6.90
N ASN A 293 -12.63 -36.02 -6.46
CA ASN A 293 -13.81 -36.03 -7.33
C ASN A 293 -13.76 -34.94 -8.42
N ALA A 294 -13.29 -33.74 -8.08
CA ALA A 294 -13.08 -32.67 -9.07
C ALA A 294 -12.02 -33.09 -10.11
N HIS A 295 -10.90 -33.66 -9.65
CA HIS A 295 -9.79 -34.09 -10.49
C HIS A 295 -10.17 -35.24 -11.43
N SER A 296 -10.97 -36.22 -10.98
CA SER A 296 -11.44 -37.31 -11.85
C SER A 296 -12.27 -36.81 -13.05
N HIS A 297 -12.81 -35.60 -12.95
CA HIS A 297 -13.58 -34.92 -14.00
C HIS A 297 -12.83 -33.74 -14.65
N LYS A 298 -11.53 -33.61 -14.41
CA LYS A 298 -10.67 -32.52 -14.94
C LYS A 298 -11.13 -31.11 -14.53
N ALA A 299 -11.83 -30.99 -13.41
CA ALA A 299 -12.09 -29.73 -12.74
C ALA A 299 -10.93 -29.42 -11.78
N LEU A 300 -10.71 -28.14 -11.49
CA LEU A 300 -9.67 -27.68 -10.56
C LEU A 300 -10.31 -27.19 -9.25
N VAL A 301 -9.56 -27.25 -8.15
CA VAL A 301 -10.02 -26.74 -6.85
C VAL A 301 -9.26 -25.47 -6.47
N VAL A 302 -10.02 -24.41 -6.17
CA VAL A 302 -9.54 -23.17 -5.57
C VAL A 302 -9.92 -23.16 -4.10
N CYS A 303 -8.95 -23.02 -3.20
CA CYS A 303 -9.17 -22.97 -1.76
C CYS A 303 -8.88 -21.56 -1.23
N ALA A 304 -9.93 -20.85 -0.80
CA ALA A 304 -9.79 -19.63 -0.01
C ALA A 304 -9.45 -20.00 1.44
N THR A 305 -8.35 -19.48 1.98
CA THR A 305 -7.81 -19.96 3.25
C THR A 305 -7.20 -18.86 4.11
N ASP A 306 -7.12 -19.13 5.42
CA ASP A 306 -6.52 -18.26 6.43
C ASP A 306 -5.08 -18.72 6.72
N LEU A 307 -4.10 -17.88 6.39
CA LEU A 307 -2.67 -18.21 6.55
C LEU A 307 -2.28 -18.55 7.99
N LEU A 308 -2.91 -17.94 8.99
CA LEU A 308 -2.57 -18.24 10.39
C LEU A 308 -3.11 -19.62 10.78
N SER A 309 -4.29 -20.00 10.29
CA SER A 309 -4.83 -21.35 10.52
C SER A 309 -3.93 -22.45 9.96
N LEU A 310 -3.25 -22.20 8.83
CA LEU A 310 -2.33 -23.15 8.19
C LEU A 310 -1.04 -23.41 8.98
N THR A 311 -0.80 -22.67 10.07
CA THR A 311 0.27 -23.03 11.02
C THR A 311 -0.07 -24.28 11.84
N MET A 312 -1.34 -24.68 11.86
CA MET A 312 -1.86 -25.82 12.65
C MET A 312 -2.64 -26.83 11.81
N LEU A 313 -3.17 -26.42 10.67
CA LEU A 313 -4.03 -27.23 9.80
C LEU A 313 -3.26 -27.80 8.61
N VAL A 314 -3.76 -28.89 8.05
CA VAL A 314 -3.20 -29.48 6.82
C VAL A 314 -3.35 -28.46 5.69
N PRO A 315 -2.25 -28.03 5.04
CA PRO A 315 -2.30 -26.98 4.05
C PRO A 315 -2.91 -27.44 2.72
N PRO A 316 -3.45 -26.51 1.90
CA PRO A 316 -4.09 -26.85 0.63
C PRO A 316 -3.30 -27.75 -0.31
N GLY A 317 -1.99 -27.54 -0.44
CA GLY A 317 -1.14 -28.35 -1.29
C GLY A 317 -1.07 -29.83 -0.87
N GLU A 318 -1.15 -30.12 0.43
CA GLU A 318 -1.06 -31.49 0.96
C GLU A 318 -2.32 -32.31 0.72
N PHE A 319 -3.50 -31.69 0.69
CA PHE A 319 -4.75 -32.35 0.31
C PHE A 319 -5.08 -32.25 -1.18
N GLY A 320 -4.11 -31.82 -2.01
CA GLY A 320 -4.19 -31.87 -3.47
C GLY A 320 -4.85 -30.67 -4.13
N CYS A 321 -5.06 -29.56 -3.42
CA CYS A 321 -5.63 -28.35 -4.01
C CYS A 321 -4.74 -27.80 -5.15
N ASP A 322 -5.35 -27.19 -6.18
CA ASP A 322 -4.63 -26.65 -7.33
C ASP A 322 -4.17 -25.20 -7.12
N ILE A 323 -5.02 -24.42 -6.43
CA ILE A 323 -4.86 -22.98 -6.23
C ILE A 323 -5.30 -22.63 -4.81
N ALA A 324 -4.46 -21.95 -4.03
CA ALA A 324 -4.84 -21.35 -2.75
C ALA A 324 -4.90 -19.83 -2.87
N VAL A 325 -5.93 -19.22 -2.29
CA VAL A 325 -6.14 -17.76 -2.25
C VAL A 325 -6.50 -17.32 -0.83
N GLY A 326 -6.45 -16.03 -0.55
CA GLY A 326 -6.86 -15.52 0.76
C GLY A 326 -6.34 -14.11 1.02
N SER A 327 -6.47 -13.68 2.27
CA SER A 327 -5.93 -12.41 2.76
C SER A 327 -4.73 -12.61 3.67
N ALA A 328 -3.69 -11.80 3.49
CA ALA A 328 -2.57 -11.71 4.43
C ALA A 328 -2.84 -10.70 5.58
N GLN A 329 -4.05 -10.16 5.72
CA GLN A 329 -4.37 -9.10 6.69
C GLN A 329 -3.91 -9.41 8.10
N ARG A 330 -4.23 -10.60 8.62
CA ARG A 330 -3.94 -10.95 10.01
C ARG A 330 -2.46 -11.25 10.29
N MET A 331 -1.59 -11.17 9.27
CA MET A 331 -0.13 -11.19 9.40
C MET A 331 0.41 -9.81 9.78
N GLY A 332 -0.24 -9.14 10.73
CA GLY A 332 0.23 -7.87 11.31
C GLY A 332 -0.17 -6.60 10.55
N ILE A 333 -1.29 -6.61 9.80
CA ILE A 333 -1.81 -5.41 9.12
C ILE A 333 -3.11 -4.93 9.81
N PRO A 334 -3.29 -3.62 10.09
CA PRO A 334 -4.51 -3.11 10.70
C PRO A 334 -5.78 -3.49 9.92
N LEU A 335 -6.92 -3.60 10.61
CA LEU A 335 -8.22 -3.86 9.96
C LEU A 335 -8.57 -2.84 8.86
N GLY A 336 -8.20 -1.56 9.04
CA GLY A 336 -8.30 -0.53 7.99
C GLY A 336 -9.71 -0.27 7.47
N TYR A 337 -10.75 -0.69 8.19
CA TYR A 337 -12.15 -0.64 7.74
C TYR A 337 -12.35 -1.23 6.32
N GLY A 338 -11.57 -2.28 6.00
CA GLY A 338 -11.63 -3.00 4.72
C GLY A 338 -10.27 -3.16 4.02
N GLY A 339 -9.30 -2.28 4.28
CA GLY A 339 -7.99 -2.37 3.62
C GLY A 339 -7.05 -1.18 3.92
N PRO A 340 -5.86 -1.16 3.28
CA PRO A 340 -5.39 -2.10 2.26
C PRO A 340 -4.77 -3.37 2.87
N HIS A 341 -5.09 -4.52 2.30
CA HIS A 341 -4.51 -5.82 2.67
C HIS A 341 -4.05 -6.54 1.42
N ALA A 342 -2.89 -7.19 1.47
CA ALA A 342 -2.44 -8.01 0.36
C ALA A 342 -3.31 -9.28 0.27
N GLY A 343 -4.13 -9.38 -0.79
CA GLY A 343 -4.64 -10.68 -1.22
C GLY A 343 -3.48 -11.54 -1.72
N PHE A 344 -3.56 -12.86 -1.62
CA PHE A 344 -2.55 -13.76 -2.18
C PHE A 344 -3.19 -14.78 -3.12
N ILE A 345 -2.37 -15.30 -4.03
CA ILE A 345 -2.68 -16.49 -4.82
C ILE A 345 -1.42 -17.36 -4.94
N SER A 346 -1.59 -18.65 -4.74
CA SER A 346 -0.55 -19.67 -4.75
C SER A 346 -1.01 -20.87 -5.57
N THR A 347 -0.10 -21.54 -6.28
CA THR A 347 -0.42 -22.63 -7.20
C THR A 347 0.80 -23.51 -7.50
N HIS A 348 0.60 -24.57 -8.29
CA HIS A 348 1.68 -25.43 -8.79
C HIS A 348 2.49 -24.76 -9.91
N LYS A 349 3.79 -25.04 -10.01
CA LYS A 349 4.69 -24.48 -11.05
C LYS A 349 4.22 -24.75 -12.47
N LYS A 350 3.55 -25.88 -12.72
CA LYS A 350 2.93 -26.19 -14.02
C LYS A 350 1.93 -25.12 -14.48
N TYR A 351 1.38 -24.33 -13.56
CA TYR A 351 0.42 -23.26 -13.83
C TYR A 351 1.03 -21.85 -13.80
N ALA A 352 2.36 -21.72 -13.68
CA ALA A 352 3.06 -20.44 -13.54
C ALA A 352 2.68 -19.41 -14.62
N ARG A 353 2.48 -19.84 -15.88
CA ARG A 353 2.10 -18.94 -16.99
C ARG A 353 0.67 -18.40 -16.89
N SER A 354 -0.17 -18.97 -16.03
CA SER A 354 -1.55 -18.52 -15.79
C SER A 354 -1.68 -17.73 -14.49
N LEU A 355 -0.63 -17.67 -13.67
CA LEU A 355 -0.64 -16.99 -12.38
C LEU A 355 -0.78 -15.46 -12.60
N PRO A 356 -1.77 -14.80 -11.99
CA PRO A 356 -2.00 -13.38 -12.15
C PRO A 356 -1.06 -12.54 -11.27
N GLY A 357 -0.97 -11.26 -11.61
CA GLY A 357 -0.15 -10.32 -10.85
C GLY A 357 1.34 -10.43 -11.18
N ARG A 358 2.16 -9.89 -10.28
CA ARG A 358 3.62 -9.85 -10.44
C ARG A 358 4.24 -11.02 -9.68
N VAL A 359 5.37 -11.52 -10.15
CA VAL A 359 6.16 -12.54 -9.47
C VAL A 359 7.60 -12.05 -9.41
N VAL A 360 8.19 -12.07 -8.22
CA VAL A 360 9.61 -11.84 -8.02
C VAL A 360 10.35 -13.16 -8.20
N GLY A 361 11.36 -13.15 -9.07
CA GLY A 361 12.22 -14.29 -9.32
C GLY A 361 13.67 -13.96 -9.00
N LEU A 362 14.43 -14.97 -8.61
CA LEU A 362 15.88 -14.85 -8.45
C LEU A 362 16.55 -14.78 -9.83
N ALA A 363 17.45 -13.83 -9.98
CA ALA A 363 18.30 -13.67 -11.15
C ALA A 363 19.74 -13.40 -10.71
N LYS A 364 20.66 -13.39 -11.68
CA LYS A 364 22.06 -13.03 -11.46
C LYS A 364 22.35 -11.70 -12.15
N ASP A 365 23.14 -10.86 -11.50
CA ASP A 365 23.66 -9.65 -12.11
C ASP A 365 24.86 -9.97 -13.04
N ALA A 366 25.46 -8.92 -13.61
CA ALA A 366 26.63 -9.06 -14.48
C ALA A 366 27.85 -9.68 -13.79
N GLN A 367 27.93 -9.62 -12.46
CA GLN A 367 29.02 -10.18 -11.66
C GLN A 367 28.69 -11.60 -11.18
N ALA A 368 27.52 -12.14 -11.55
CA ALA A 368 26.96 -13.39 -11.07
C ALA A 368 26.81 -13.49 -9.55
N ILE A 369 26.75 -12.34 -8.87
CA ILE A 369 26.57 -12.27 -7.42
C ILE A 369 25.05 -12.32 -7.16
N PRO A 370 24.54 -13.29 -6.39
CA PRO A 370 23.16 -13.23 -5.94
C PRO A 370 22.98 -12.00 -5.02
N PRO A 371 21.80 -11.35 -5.01
CA PRO A 371 21.55 -10.26 -4.08
C PRO A 371 21.81 -10.76 -2.64
N THR A 372 22.79 -10.17 -1.98
CA THR A 372 23.19 -10.50 -0.61
C THR A 372 22.56 -9.51 0.36
N ASP A 373 22.23 -10.00 1.56
CA ASP A 373 21.57 -9.26 2.65
C ASP A 373 22.26 -7.94 3.03
#